data_AF-A0A3B0LVN4-F1
#
_entry.id   AF-A0A3B0LVN4-F1
#
_cell.length_a   1.000
_cell.length_b   1.000
_cell.length_c   1.000
_cell.angle_alpha   90.00
_cell.angle_beta   90.00
_cell.angle_gamma   90.00
#
_symmetry.space_group_name_H-M   'P 1'
#
loop_
_entity.id
_entity.type
_entity.pdbx_description
1 polymer ?
#
loop_
_entity_poly.entity_id
_entity_poly.type
_entity_poly.pdbx_seq_one_letter_code
_entity_poly.pdbx_strand_id
1 'polypeptide(L)'
;MRKAAIYQFSLPMEAGIVLRQQRLKTRDGFLIHLQENDSQGWGEISPLPEFSVETLEMARQSLQTGLHNWCQGATVKTCHISSVAFGLSCALAELPEIPHYPKAPLCTGDLDALILQLNGASSEKVAKVKVGLYESVRDGMVVNLLLDAVPLLRLRLDANRSWNQSQAAAFAKYIKPANRIRIDFIEEPCKTMLDSLAFAQQTGIAIAWDESVRDPNFKLEKQPGVSSIVIKPTLLGSLNHCK
;
A
#
# COMPACT_ATOMS: atom_id res chain seq x y z
N MET A 1 -23.43 8.92 26.71
CA MET A 1 -24.17 7.77 26.10
C MET A 1 -23.55 7.47 24.75
N ARG A 2 -23.22 6.21 24.46
CA ARG A 2 -22.56 5.80 23.21
C ARG A 2 -23.57 5.61 22.09
N LYS A 3 -23.29 6.15 20.91
CA LYS A 3 -24.07 5.97 19.68
C LYS A 3 -23.14 5.66 18.52
N ALA A 4 -23.57 4.75 17.66
CA ALA A 4 -22.82 4.38 16.47
C ALA A 4 -23.75 4.36 15.24
N ALA A 5 -23.22 4.83 14.10
CA ALA A 5 -23.87 4.71 12.80
C ALA A 5 -22.95 3.95 11.84
N ILE A 6 -23.56 3.18 10.91
CA ILE A 6 -22.89 2.50 9.82
C ILE A 6 -23.45 3.05 8.51
N TYR A 7 -22.58 3.53 7.63
CA TYR A 7 -22.92 3.99 6.29
C TYR A 7 -22.28 3.04 5.28
N GLN A 8 -23.08 2.29 4.54
CA GLN A 8 -22.58 1.48 3.43
C GLN A 8 -22.42 2.34 2.18
N PHE A 9 -21.32 2.17 1.45
CA PHE A 9 -21.10 2.84 0.17
C PHE A 9 -20.64 1.87 -0.91
N SER A 10 -20.79 2.33 -2.15
CA SER A 10 -20.22 1.73 -3.35
C SER A 10 -19.78 2.86 -4.28
N LEU A 11 -18.48 3.00 -4.51
CA LEU A 11 -17.91 4.07 -5.35
C LEU A 11 -17.51 3.49 -6.71
N PRO A 12 -17.97 4.06 -7.84
CA PRO A 12 -17.54 3.59 -9.15
C PRO A 12 -16.04 3.88 -9.36
N MET A 13 -15.32 2.90 -9.92
CA MET A 13 -13.92 3.07 -10.31
C MET A 13 -13.82 3.63 -11.72
N GLU A 14 -12.72 4.34 -11.99
CA GLU A 14 -12.33 4.67 -13.35
C GLU A 14 -12.16 3.40 -14.20
N ALA A 15 -12.39 3.53 -15.50
CA ALA A 15 -12.29 2.39 -16.41
C ALA A 15 -10.85 1.86 -16.47
N GLY A 16 -10.71 0.52 -16.48
CA GLY A 16 -9.42 -0.13 -16.68
C GLY A 16 -8.63 -0.44 -15.41
N ILE A 17 -9.16 -0.16 -14.21
CA ILE A 17 -8.49 -0.54 -12.96
C ILE A 17 -8.51 -2.07 -12.79
N VAL A 18 -7.30 -2.64 -12.70
CA VAL A 18 -7.08 -4.08 -12.46
C VAL A 18 -6.28 -4.25 -11.18
N LEU A 19 -6.79 -5.10 -10.29
CA LEU A 19 -6.11 -5.57 -9.09
C LEU A 19 -5.76 -7.04 -9.28
N ARG A 20 -4.45 -7.36 -9.31
CA ARG A 20 -3.96 -8.69 -9.69
C ARG A 20 -4.55 -9.15 -11.02
N GLN A 21 -5.51 -10.07 -10.99
CA GLN A 21 -6.16 -10.63 -12.19
C GLN A 21 -7.65 -10.23 -12.31
N GLN A 22 -8.16 -9.38 -11.40
CA GLN A 22 -9.55 -8.98 -11.36
C GLN A 22 -9.74 -7.51 -11.73
N ARG A 23 -10.69 -7.22 -12.61
CA ARG A 23 -11.15 -5.85 -12.88
C ARG A 23 -11.96 -5.35 -11.70
N LEU A 24 -11.56 -4.22 -11.12
CA LEU A 24 -12.30 -3.58 -10.04
C LEU A 24 -13.25 -2.54 -10.64
N LYS A 25 -14.56 -2.81 -10.60
CA LYS A 25 -15.59 -1.89 -11.10
C LYS A 25 -16.06 -0.89 -10.05
N THR A 26 -16.16 -1.35 -8.81
CA THR A 26 -16.61 -0.55 -7.67
C THR A 26 -15.66 -0.76 -6.50
N ARG A 27 -15.53 0.29 -5.69
CA ARG A 27 -14.92 0.22 -4.37
C ARG A 27 -16.01 0.26 -3.32
N ASP A 28 -16.24 -0.89 -2.71
CA ASP A 28 -17.29 -1.08 -1.72
C ASP A 28 -16.70 -1.09 -0.31
N GLY A 29 -17.47 -0.57 0.65
CA GLY A 29 -17.02 -0.43 2.03
C GLY A 29 -18.08 0.15 2.95
N PHE A 30 -17.66 0.41 4.18
CA PHE A 30 -18.45 1.06 5.20
C PHE A 30 -17.68 2.24 5.80
N LEU A 31 -18.41 3.31 6.12
CA LEU A 31 -17.97 4.31 7.09
C LEU A 31 -18.70 4.07 8.39
N ILE A 32 -18.00 4.27 9.50
CA ILE A 32 -18.61 4.29 10.83
C ILE A 32 -18.41 5.66 11.47
N HIS A 33 -19.41 6.04 12.25
CA HIS A 33 -19.36 7.23 13.08
C HIS A 33 -19.64 6.80 14.51
N LEU A 34 -18.68 7.02 15.40
CA LEU A 34 -18.81 6.78 16.83
C LEU A 34 -19.02 8.11 17.53
N GLN A 35 -19.96 8.16 18.46
CA GLN A 35 -20.23 9.30 19.32
C GLN A 35 -20.26 8.86 20.78
N GLU A 36 -19.45 9.48 21.61
CA GLU A 36 -19.45 9.31 23.06
C GLU A 36 -19.33 10.68 23.73
N ASN A 37 -20.43 11.13 24.34
CA ASN A 37 -20.57 12.48 24.90
C ASN A 37 -20.34 13.54 23.80
N ASP A 38 -19.39 14.46 23.97
CA ASP A 38 -19.06 15.49 22.98
C ASP A 38 -18.01 15.06 21.96
N SER A 39 -17.44 13.86 22.13
CA SER A 39 -16.40 13.34 21.25
C SER A 39 -17.01 12.50 20.12
N GLN A 40 -16.42 12.63 18.94
CA GLN A 40 -16.80 11.86 17.75
C GLN A 40 -15.57 11.40 16.98
N GLY A 41 -15.68 10.29 16.27
CA GLY A 41 -14.60 9.82 15.41
C GLY A 41 -15.14 8.95 14.28
N TRP A 42 -14.37 8.90 13.19
CA TRP A 42 -14.73 8.20 11.97
C TRP A 42 -13.75 7.08 11.65
N GLY A 43 -14.28 6.06 11.00
CA GLY A 43 -13.51 4.91 10.59
C GLY A 43 -13.98 4.38 9.25
N GLU A 44 -13.05 3.96 8.41
CA GLU A 44 -13.34 3.29 7.16
C GLU A 44 -13.07 1.78 7.28
N ILE A 45 -14.04 0.97 6.84
CA ILE A 45 -13.96 -0.48 6.76
C ILE A 45 -14.22 -0.89 5.31
N SER A 46 -13.14 -1.06 4.56
CA SER A 46 -13.21 -1.37 3.14
C SER A 46 -12.28 -2.54 2.83
N PRO A 47 -12.68 -3.81 3.03
CA PRO A 47 -11.85 -4.94 2.63
C PRO A 47 -11.55 -4.87 1.13
N LEU A 48 -10.35 -5.24 0.73
CA LEU A 48 -9.90 -5.17 -0.66
C LEU A 48 -9.98 -6.56 -1.31
N PRO A 49 -10.80 -6.75 -2.37
CA PRO A 49 -10.88 -8.04 -3.06
C PRO A 49 -9.49 -8.55 -3.47
N GLU A 50 -9.27 -9.86 -3.40
CA GLU A 50 -7.98 -10.55 -3.66
C GLU A 50 -6.84 -10.28 -2.67
N PHE A 51 -6.98 -9.33 -1.74
CA PHE A 51 -5.94 -8.96 -0.77
C PHE A 51 -6.37 -9.18 0.68
N SER A 52 -7.58 -8.75 1.04
CA SER A 52 -8.19 -9.05 2.33
C SER A 52 -8.58 -10.52 2.41
N VAL A 53 -8.49 -11.10 3.60
CA VAL A 53 -8.99 -12.46 3.86
C VAL A 53 -10.50 -12.45 3.99
N GLU A 54 -11.05 -11.40 4.61
CA GLU A 54 -12.47 -11.18 4.79
C GLU A 54 -13.15 -10.65 3.52
N THR A 55 -14.41 -11.01 3.35
CA THR A 55 -15.31 -10.37 2.38
C THR A 55 -15.99 -9.14 3.00
N LEU A 56 -16.61 -8.31 2.15
CA LEU A 56 -17.43 -7.19 2.61
C LEU A 56 -18.54 -7.63 3.57
N GLU A 57 -19.14 -8.81 3.34
CA GLU A 57 -20.22 -9.32 4.18
C GLU A 57 -19.71 -9.83 5.53
N MET A 58 -18.55 -10.49 5.57
CA MET A 58 -17.90 -10.87 6.82
C MET A 58 -17.54 -9.61 7.65
N ALA A 59 -17.03 -8.58 6.99
CA ALA A 59 -16.74 -7.30 7.62
C ALA A 59 -18.02 -6.64 8.19
N ARG A 60 -19.15 -6.67 7.45
CA ARG A 60 -20.45 -6.16 7.90
C ARG A 60 -20.92 -6.84 9.20
N GLN A 61 -20.93 -8.17 9.22
CA GLN A 61 -21.44 -8.95 10.35
C GLN A 61 -20.58 -8.73 11.62
N SER A 62 -19.26 -8.72 11.44
CA SER A 62 -18.33 -8.42 12.53
C SER A 62 -18.50 -6.99 13.05
N LEU A 63 -18.65 -6.03 12.14
CA LEU A 63 -18.85 -4.63 12.49
C LEU A 63 -20.15 -4.41 13.27
N GLN A 64 -21.28 -4.97 12.81
CA GLN A 64 -22.57 -4.86 13.50
C GLN A 64 -22.50 -5.42 14.92
N THR A 65 -21.87 -6.59 15.09
CA THR A 65 -21.68 -7.21 16.40
C THR A 65 -20.80 -6.34 17.31
N GLY A 66 -19.68 -5.82 16.77
CA GLY A 66 -18.75 -4.97 17.50
C GLY A 66 -19.39 -3.66 17.99
N LEU A 67 -20.12 -2.98 17.12
CA LEU A 67 -20.78 -1.71 17.45
C LEU A 67 -21.95 -1.90 18.41
N HIS A 68 -22.72 -2.98 18.28
CA HIS A 68 -23.79 -3.30 19.24
C HIS A 68 -23.24 -3.42 20.67
N ASN A 69 -22.17 -4.20 20.83
CA ASN A 69 -21.52 -4.38 22.13
C ASN A 69 -20.92 -3.07 22.65
N TRP A 70 -20.29 -2.27 21.78
CA TRP A 70 -19.71 -0.98 22.17
C TRP A 70 -20.77 0.01 22.66
N CYS A 71 -21.92 0.09 21.98
CA CYS A 71 -23.07 0.92 22.41
C CYS A 71 -23.62 0.50 23.78
N GLN A 72 -23.48 -0.78 24.16
CA GLN A 72 -23.83 -1.30 25.50
C GLN A 72 -22.75 -1.03 26.56
N GLY A 73 -21.69 -0.29 26.23
CA GLY A 73 -20.62 0.06 27.15
C GLY A 73 -19.45 -0.94 27.17
N ALA A 74 -19.48 -2.00 26.35
CA ALA A 74 -18.33 -2.88 26.24
C ALA A 74 -17.11 -2.13 25.68
N THR A 75 -15.92 -2.53 26.11
CA THR A 75 -14.69 -2.11 25.45
C THR A 75 -14.62 -2.75 24.06
N VAL A 76 -14.15 -2.00 23.06
CA VAL A 76 -13.90 -2.58 21.73
C VAL A 76 -12.75 -3.57 21.89
N LYS A 77 -13.07 -4.86 21.86
CA LYS A 77 -12.06 -5.93 21.84
C LYS A 77 -11.30 -5.88 20.52
N THR A 78 -10.07 -6.39 20.51
CA THR A 78 -9.31 -6.66 19.29
C THR A 78 -10.16 -7.50 18.34
N CYS A 79 -10.58 -6.90 17.22
CA CYS A 79 -11.23 -7.62 16.14
C CYS A 79 -10.16 -8.33 15.32
N HIS A 80 -10.39 -9.61 14.99
CA HIS A 80 -9.46 -10.38 14.15
C HIS A 80 -9.65 -10.11 12.65
N ILE A 81 -10.72 -9.39 12.27
CA ILE A 81 -10.94 -8.97 10.89
C ILE A 81 -10.19 -7.65 10.66
N SER A 82 -9.17 -7.68 9.81
CA SER A 82 -8.22 -6.57 9.63
C SER A 82 -8.88 -5.25 9.27
N SER A 83 -9.74 -5.21 8.25
CA SER A 83 -10.41 -3.96 7.84
C SER A 83 -11.30 -3.39 8.94
N VAL A 84 -12.00 -4.24 9.69
CA VAL A 84 -12.86 -3.85 10.81
C VAL A 84 -12.03 -3.33 11.98
N ALA A 85 -10.94 -4.03 12.32
CA ALA A 85 -10.01 -3.62 13.37
C ALA A 85 -9.37 -2.28 13.06
N PHE A 86 -8.97 -2.05 11.80
CA PHE A 86 -8.43 -0.78 11.34
C PHE A 86 -9.45 0.35 11.50
N GLY A 87 -10.61 0.23 10.86
CA GLY A 87 -11.65 1.27 10.89
C GLY A 87 -12.13 1.60 12.30
N LEU A 88 -12.38 0.59 13.14
CA LEU A 88 -12.74 0.82 14.55
C LEU A 88 -11.64 1.53 15.32
N SER A 89 -10.39 1.12 15.14
CA SER A 89 -9.27 1.77 15.84
C SER A 89 -9.06 3.21 15.39
N CYS A 90 -9.29 3.54 14.12
CA CYS A 90 -9.31 4.91 13.63
C CYS A 90 -10.45 5.71 14.26
N ALA A 91 -11.68 5.19 14.26
CA ALA A 91 -12.81 5.91 14.85
C ALA A 91 -12.64 6.19 16.35
N LEU A 92 -11.97 5.30 17.07
CA LEU A 92 -11.61 5.51 18.47
C LEU A 92 -10.40 6.46 18.65
N ALA A 93 -9.49 6.48 17.67
CA ALA A 93 -8.28 7.29 17.71
C ALA A 93 -8.44 8.68 17.11
N GLU A 94 -9.46 8.95 16.27
CA GLU A 94 -9.81 10.27 15.70
C GLU A 94 -10.56 11.15 16.71
N LEU A 95 -10.66 10.71 17.96
CA LEU A 95 -11.10 11.56 19.05
C LEU A 95 -10.09 12.72 19.32
N PRO A 96 -8.89 12.77 18.69
CA PRO A 96 -8.12 14.00 18.42
C PRO A 96 -7.63 14.14 16.93
N GLU A 97 -7.12 15.33 16.57
CA GLU A 97 -6.73 15.75 15.21
C GLU A 97 -5.79 14.80 14.43
N ILE A 98 -5.98 14.75 13.10
CA ILE A 98 -5.19 13.96 12.16
C ILE A 98 -4.13 14.82 11.46
N PRO A 99 -2.83 14.47 11.52
CA PRO A 99 -1.79 15.17 10.78
C PRO A 99 -1.89 14.97 9.25
N HIS A 100 -1.52 15.98 8.47
CA HIS A 100 -1.41 15.88 7.01
C HIS A 100 -0.08 15.22 6.61
N TYR A 101 -0.13 14.13 5.82
CA TYR A 101 1.06 13.43 5.31
C TYR A 101 1.25 13.66 3.79
N PRO A 102 2.47 13.99 3.32
CA PRO A 102 2.74 14.14 1.90
C PRO A 102 2.59 12.80 1.14
N LYS A 103 2.03 12.84 -0.07
CA LYS A 103 1.84 11.67 -0.94
C LYS A 103 2.83 11.71 -2.11
N ALA A 104 3.48 10.58 -2.40
CA ALA A 104 4.30 10.45 -3.61
C ALA A 104 3.37 10.28 -4.84
N PRO A 105 3.54 11.08 -5.91
CA PRO A 105 2.77 10.91 -7.15
C PRO A 105 3.01 9.53 -7.78
N LEU A 106 1.94 8.91 -8.28
CA LEU A 106 1.97 7.64 -9.01
C LEU A 106 2.02 7.91 -10.52
N CYS A 107 2.98 7.27 -11.21
CA CYS A 107 3.00 7.26 -12.67
C CYS A 107 1.92 6.33 -13.23
N THR A 108 0.97 6.88 -13.99
CA THR A 108 -0.15 6.13 -14.59
C THR A 108 0.07 5.77 -16.07
N GLY A 109 1.28 5.98 -16.60
CA GLY A 109 1.67 5.54 -17.95
C GLY A 109 2.06 6.67 -18.90
N ASP A 110 1.74 7.92 -18.57
CA ASP A 110 2.25 9.11 -19.28
C ASP A 110 3.55 9.60 -18.63
N LEU A 111 4.67 9.20 -19.23
CA LEU A 111 6.01 9.54 -18.74
C LEU A 111 6.32 11.03 -18.93
N ASP A 112 5.89 11.62 -20.03
CA ASP A 112 6.19 13.02 -20.35
C ASP A 112 5.45 13.95 -19.39
N ALA A 113 4.18 13.66 -19.11
CA ALA A 113 3.40 14.40 -18.10
C ALA A 113 4.05 14.29 -16.72
N LEU A 114 4.52 13.10 -16.32
CA LEU A 114 5.22 12.91 -15.05
C LEU A 114 6.53 13.70 -14.99
N ILE A 115 7.34 13.67 -16.06
CA ILE A 115 8.60 14.41 -16.14
C ILE A 115 8.33 15.91 -16.01
N LEU A 116 7.34 16.44 -16.72
CA LEU A 116 6.94 17.86 -16.65
C LEU A 116 6.50 18.23 -15.23
N GLN A 117 5.64 17.42 -14.60
CA GLN A 117 5.19 17.63 -13.24
C GLN A 117 6.35 17.65 -12.23
N LEU A 118 7.26 16.67 -12.31
CA LEU A 118 8.38 16.56 -11.39
C LEU A 118 9.44 17.65 -11.60
N ASN A 119 9.63 18.13 -12.83
CA ASN A 119 10.53 19.24 -13.10
C ASN A 119 9.99 20.59 -12.63
N GLY A 120 8.67 20.77 -12.59
CA GLY A 120 8.03 21.96 -12.03
C GLY A 120 7.95 22.01 -10.50
N ALA A 121 8.22 20.90 -9.81
CA ALA A 121 8.11 20.83 -8.35
C ALA A 121 9.31 21.47 -7.64
N SER A 122 9.03 22.29 -6.60
CA SER A 122 10.04 22.94 -5.75
C SER A 122 10.44 22.11 -4.51
N SER A 123 9.80 20.97 -4.30
CA SER A 123 10.03 20.06 -3.18
C SER A 123 10.85 18.83 -3.59
N GLU A 124 11.08 17.91 -2.64
CA GLU A 124 11.70 16.62 -2.92
C GLU A 124 10.95 15.87 -4.05
N LYS A 125 11.71 15.39 -5.04
CA LYS A 125 11.18 14.72 -6.23
C LYS A 125 11.17 13.22 -6.00
N VAL A 126 10.10 12.72 -5.39
CA VAL A 126 9.86 11.28 -5.22
C VAL A 126 8.66 10.89 -6.06
N ALA A 127 8.76 9.80 -6.83
CA ALA A 127 7.61 9.25 -7.55
C ALA A 127 7.52 7.72 -7.38
N LYS A 128 6.30 7.19 -7.44
CA LYS A 128 6.05 5.74 -7.49
C LYS A 128 5.75 5.31 -8.93
N VAL A 129 6.39 4.23 -9.39
CA VAL A 129 6.18 3.65 -10.73
C VAL A 129 5.88 2.17 -10.60
N LYS A 130 4.81 1.69 -11.25
CA LYS A 130 4.56 0.25 -11.38
C LYS A 130 5.44 -0.36 -12.47
N VAL A 131 6.06 -1.48 -12.15
CA VAL A 131 6.87 -2.31 -13.06
C VAL A 131 6.33 -3.74 -13.02
N GLY A 132 6.82 -4.62 -13.90
CA GLY A 132 6.33 -6.00 -14.00
C GLY A 132 5.00 -6.16 -14.75
N LEU A 133 4.38 -5.06 -15.17
CA LEU A 133 3.24 -5.07 -16.09
C LEU A 133 3.66 -5.27 -17.55
N TYR A 134 4.87 -4.84 -17.90
CA TYR A 134 5.47 -5.00 -19.22
C TYR A 134 6.71 -5.91 -19.12
N GLU A 135 7.39 -6.10 -20.25
CA GLU A 135 8.66 -6.82 -20.27
C GLU A 135 9.71 -6.12 -19.39
N SER A 136 10.44 -6.90 -18.60
CA SER A 136 11.38 -6.37 -17.60
C SER A 136 12.48 -5.49 -18.20
N VAL A 137 12.88 -5.76 -19.45
CA VAL A 137 13.80 -4.90 -20.22
C VAL A 137 13.23 -3.51 -20.45
N ARG A 138 11.97 -3.42 -20.91
CA ARG A 138 11.28 -2.15 -21.15
C ARG A 138 11.17 -1.36 -19.86
N ASP A 139 10.78 -2.00 -18.77
CA ASP A 139 10.67 -1.36 -17.46
C ASP A 139 12.01 -0.78 -17.01
N GLY A 140 13.12 -1.51 -17.18
CA GLY A 140 14.46 -1.05 -16.83
C GLY A 140 14.89 0.18 -17.64
N MET A 141 14.61 0.17 -18.95
CA MET A 141 14.88 1.32 -19.83
C MET A 141 14.07 2.56 -19.42
N VAL A 142 12.77 2.39 -19.15
CA VAL A 142 11.88 3.49 -18.73
C VAL A 142 12.33 4.08 -17.39
N VAL A 143 12.62 3.24 -16.41
CA VAL A 143 13.13 3.68 -15.09
C VAL A 143 14.44 4.44 -15.26
N ASN A 144 15.38 3.93 -16.05
CA ASN A 144 16.65 4.63 -16.27
C ASN A 144 16.46 5.98 -16.99
N LEU A 145 15.55 6.05 -17.97
CA LEU A 145 15.22 7.28 -18.67
C LEU A 145 14.63 8.33 -17.72
N LEU A 146 13.68 7.95 -16.85
CA LEU A 146 13.10 8.85 -15.86
C LEU A 146 14.18 9.43 -14.93
N LEU A 147 15.08 8.56 -14.46
CA LEU A 147 16.19 8.97 -13.60
C LEU A 147 17.15 9.92 -14.34
N ASP A 148 17.44 9.68 -15.61
CA ASP A 148 18.31 10.57 -16.41
C ASP A 148 17.61 11.91 -16.74
N ALA A 149 16.31 11.91 -17.01
CA ALA A 149 15.54 13.08 -17.44
C ALA A 149 15.20 14.05 -16.30
N VAL A 150 15.09 13.56 -15.07
CA VAL A 150 14.73 14.37 -13.90
C VAL A 150 15.88 14.35 -12.88
N PRO A 151 16.71 15.41 -12.82
CA PRO A 151 17.76 15.51 -11.82
C PRO A 151 17.22 15.39 -10.40
N LEU A 152 17.95 14.66 -9.55
CA LEU A 152 17.61 14.41 -8.14
C LEU A 152 16.33 13.60 -7.91
N LEU A 153 15.66 13.11 -8.96
CA LEU A 153 14.51 12.20 -8.82
C LEU A 153 14.92 10.94 -8.05
N ARG A 154 14.10 10.60 -7.06
CA ARG A 154 14.10 9.33 -6.34
C ARG A 154 12.87 8.51 -6.73
N LEU A 155 13.04 7.22 -6.97
CA LEU A 155 11.96 6.34 -7.41
C LEU A 155 11.65 5.26 -6.38
N ARG A 156 10.35 5.07 -6.14
CA ARG A 156 9.78 3.89 -5.51
C ARG A 156 9.18 3.03 -6.60
N LEU A 157 9.61 1.79 -6.71
CA LEU A 157 9.13 0.87 -7.74
C LEU A 157 8.25 -0.19 -7.10
N ASP A 158 7.28 -0.72 -7.85
CA ASP A 158 6.40 -1.78 -7.36
C ASP A 158 6.17 -2.81 -8.45
N ALA A 159 6.67 -4.02 -8.21
CA ALA A 159 6.63 -5.14 -9.15
C ALA A 159 5.56 -6.18 -8.79
N ASN A 160 4.92 -6.09 -7.62
CA ASN A 160 3.92 -7.05 -7.14
C ASN A 160 4.28 -8.54 -7.37
N ARG A 161 5.51 -8.94 -7.04
CA ARG A 161 6.05 -10.32 -7.20
C ARG A 161 6.07 -10.83 -8.65
N SER A 162 6.17 -9.95 -9.65
CA SER A 162 5.96 -10.33 -11.06
C SER A 162 7.11 -11.12 -11.68
N TRP A 163 8.35 -10.93 -11.24
CA TRP A 163 9.52 -11.47 -11.95
C TRP A 163 10.04 -12.80 -11.40
N ASN A 164 10.60 -13.60 -12.28
CA ASN A 164 11.60 -14.60 -11.90
C ASN A 164 13.01 -13.95 -11.82
N GLN A 165 14.02 -14.71 -11.39
CA GLN A 165 15.39 -14.21 -11.26
C GLN A 165 15.95 -13.60 -12.56
N SER A 166 15.74 -14.25 -13.71
CA SER A 166 16.30 -13.78 -14.99
C SER A 166 15.63 -12.50 -15.48
N GLN A 167 14.32 -12.36 -15.27
CA GLN A 167 13.57 -11.14 -15.57
C GLN A 167 14.03 -9.98 -14.69
N ALA A 168 14.19 -10.19 -13.38
CA ALA A 168 14.67 -9.18 -12.45
C ALA A 168 16.11 -8.74 -12.78
N ALA A 169 16.99 -9.69 -13.11
CA ALA A 169 18.34 -9.39 -13.57
C ALA A 169 18.35 -8.59 -14.89
N ALA A 170 17.48 -8.96 -15.84
CA ALA A 170 17.32 -8.22 -17.09
C ALA A 170 16.86 -6.78 -16.84
N PHE A 171 15.90 -6.54 -15.94
CA PHE A 171 15.50 -5.20 -15.52
C PHE A 171 16.68 -4.37 -15.01
N ALA A 172 17.44 -4.90 -14.04
CA ALA A 172 18.56 -4.17 -13.44
C ALA A 172 19.71 -3.89 -14.42
N LYS A 173 19.88 -4.71 -15.46
CA LYS A 173 20.91 -4.52 -16.50
C LYS A 173 20.74 -3.20 -17.25
N TYR A 174 19.51 -2.73 -17.43
CA TYR A 174 19.22 -1.47 -18.14
C TYR A 174 19.27 -0.23 -17.25
N ILE A 175 19.53 -0.39 -15.96
CA ILE A 175 19.69 0.71 -15.02
C ILE A 175 21.17 0.94 -14.77
N LYS A 176 21.66 2.12 -15.17
CA LYS A 176 23.05 2.55 -14.96
C LYS A 176 23.42 2.42 -13.47
N PRO A 177 24.59 1.89 -13.12
CA PRO A 177 25.00 1.75 -11.72
C PRO A 177 24.87 3.04 -10.90
N ALA A 178 25.22 4.20 -11.48
CA ALA A 178 25.09 5.51 -10.84
C ALA A 178 23.64 5.93 -10.55
N ASN A 179 22.66 5.37 -11.27
CA ASN A 179 21.24 5.67 -11.07
C ASN A 179 20.59 4.77 -10.01
N ARG A 180 21.17 3.60 -9.70
CA ARG A 180 20.59 2.63 -8.75
C ARG A 180 20.41 3.20 -7.34
N ILE A 181 21.33 4.08 -6.91
CA ILE A 181 21.25 4.74 -5.59
C ILE A 181 20.04 5.67 -5.44
N ARG A 182 19.42 6.08 -6.55
CA ARG A 182 18.22 6.91 -6.58
C ARG A 182 16.93 6.08 -6.63
N ILE A 183 17.02 4.77 -6.56
CA ILE A 183 15.87 3.90 -6.34
C ILE A 183 15.78 3.67 -4.82
N ASP A 184 14.77 4.25 -4.19
CA ASP A 184 14.51 4.11 -2.75
C ASP A 184 14.36 2.64 -2.37
N PHE A 185 13.55 1.96 -3.18
CA PHE A 185 13.32 0.53 -3.15
C PHE A 185 12.52 0.09 -4.38
N ILE A 186 12.56 -1.22 -4.63
CA ILE A 186 11.55 -1.93 -5.40
C ILE A 186 10.74 -2.85 -4.49
N GLU A 187 9.41 -2.65 -4.46
CA GLU A 187 8.48 -3.50 -3.73
C GLU A 187 8.39 -4.85 -4.45
N GLU A 188 8.78 -5.90 -3.75
CA GLU A 188 8.50 -7.30 -4.10
C GLU A 188 8.91 -7.64 -5.56
N PRO A 189 10.19 -7.48 -5.93
CA PRO A 189 10.63 -7.64 -7.32
C PRO A 189 10.33 -9.03 -7.89
N CYS A 190 10.56 -10.07 -7.08
CA CYS A 190 10.50 -11.45 -7.53
C CYS A 190 9.35 -12.23 -6.89
N LYS A 191 8.98 -13.36 -7.52
CA LYS A 191 7.95 -14.29 -7.04
C LYS A 191 8.18 -14.80 -5.61
N THR A 192 9.45 -14.92 -5.21
CA THR A 192 9.83 -15.40 -3.87
C THR A 192 10.68 -14.36 -3.14
N MET A 193 10.62 -14.38 -1.80
CA MET A 193 11.48 -13.53 -0.98
C MET A 193 12.96 -13.86 -1.20
N LEU A 194 13.30 -15.15 -1.36
CA LEU A 194 14.67 -15.59 -1.60
C LEU A 194 15.25 -14.95 -2.88
N ASP A 195 14.48 -14.99 -3.97
CA ASP A 195 14.89 -14.40 -5.24
C ASP A 195 14.98 -12.86 -5.16
N SER A 196 14.11 -12.24 -4.37
CA SER A 196 14.11 -10.79 -4.17
C SER A 196 15.34 -10.34 -3.37
N LEU A 197 15.74 -11.10 -2.34
CA LEU A 197 16.96 -10.88 -1.57
C LEU A 197 18.20 -11.09 -2.43
N ALA A 198 18.24 -12.16 -3.25
CA ALA A 198 19.32 -12.40 -4.19
C ALA A 198 19.45 -11.25 -5.21
N PHE A 199 18.33 -10.73 -5.72
CA PHE A 199 18.31 -9.55 -6.58
C PHE A 199 18.92 -8.32 -5.89
N ALA A 200 18.54 -8.04 -4.64
CA ALA A 200 19.07 -6.91 -3.89
C ALA A 200 20.59 -7.02 -3.71
N GLN A 201 21.07 -8.21 -3.34
CA GLN A 201 22.49 -8.50 -3.15
C GLN A 201 23.30 -8.35 -4.45
N GLN A 202 22.79 -8.86 -5.57
CA GLN A 202 23.50 -8.86 -6.85
C GLN A 202 23.53 -7.49 -7.53
N THR A 203 22.47 -6.69 -7.35
CA THR A 203 22.29 -5.45 -8.10
C THR A 203 22.64 -4.20 -7.30
N GLY A 204 22.61 -4.29 -5.96
CA GLY A 204 22.71 -3.15 -5.06
C GLY A 204 21.46 -2.26 -5.06
N ILE A 205 20.37 -2.67 -5.73
CA ILE A 205 19.09 -1.97 -5.70
C ILE A 205 18.35 -2.42 -4.43
N ALA A 206 17.97 -1.46 -3.59
CA ALA A 206 17.23 -1.75 -2.38
C ALA A 206 15.84 -2.34 -2.71
N ILE A 207 15.33 -3.20 -1.84
CA ILE A 207 13.98 -3.77 -1.96
C ILE A 207 13.10 -3.36 -0.77
N ALA A 208 11.80 -3.51 -0.96
CA ALA A 208 10.80 -3.38 0.09
C ALA A 208 9.84 -4.58 0.09
N TRP A 209 9.34 -4.92 1.28
CA TRP A 209 8.31 -5.94 1.45
C TRP A 209 6.92 -5.30 1.54
N ASP A 210 5.94 -5.84 0.80
CA ASP A 210 4.53 -5.40 0.82
C ASP A 210 3.61 -6.60 1.06
N GLU A 211 3.44 -7.47 0.06
CA GLU A 211 2.68 -8.71 0.23
C GLU A 211 3.26 -9.59 1.33
N SER A 212 4.59 -9.67 1.43
CA SER A 212 5.27 -10.54 2.41
C SER A 212 4.98 -10.15 3.85
N VAL A 213 4.73 -8.87 4.14
CA VAL A 213 4.45 -8.38 5.50
C VAL A 213 3.21 -9.05 6.11
N ARG A 214 2.32 -9.55 5.25
CA ARG A 214 1.07 -10.24 5.65
C ARG A 214 1.18 -11.76 5.66
N ASP A 215 2.32 -12.31 5.26
CA ASP A 215 2.52 -13.76 5.31
C ASP A 215 2.59 -14.20 6.79
N PRO A 216 1.88 -15.27 7.23
CA PRO A 216 1.78 -15.65 8.64
C PRO A 216 3.13 -15.92 9.34
N ASN A 217 4.15 -16.26 8.55
CA ASN A 217 5.50 -16.58 9.03
C ASN A 217 6.49 -15.41 8.84
N PHE A 218 6.02 -14.24 8.40
CA PHE A 218 6.86 -13.07 8.21
C PHE A 218 7.41 -12.59 9.55
N LYS A 219 8.70 -12.30 9.57
CA LYS A 219 9.38 -11.71 10.73
C LYS A 219 9.99 -10.40 10.32
N LEU A 220 9.65 -9.34 11.06
CA LEU A 220 10.27 -8.04 10.86
C LEU A 220 11.68 -8.06 11.44
N GLU A 221 12.66 -8.19 10.56
CA GLU A 221 14.08 -8.20 10.92
C GLU A 221 14.89 -7.39 9.91
N LYS A 222 16.06 -6.92 10.35
CA LYS A 222 16.96 -6.16 9.48
C LYS A 222 17.67 -7.11 8.53
N GLN A 223 17.40 -6.99 7.24
CA GLN A 223 17.99 -7.84 6.20
C GLN A 223 18.84 -6.98 5.24
N PRO A 224 20.05 -7.42 4.84
CA PRO A 224 20.84 -6.71 3.84
C PRO A 224 20.07 -6.51 2.54
N GLY A 225 20.09 -5.29 1.99
CA GLY A 225 19.38 -4.94 0.77
C GLY A 225 17.88 -4.62 0.95
N VAL A 226 17.30 -4.84 2.12
CA VAL A 226 15.92 -4.44 2.45
C VAL A 226 15.95 -3.07 3.13
N SER A 227 15.37 -2.05 2.49
CA SER A 227 15.36 -0.68 3.03
C SER A 227 14.04 -0.30 3.69
N SER A 228 12.94 -0.95 3.33
CA SER A 228 11.59 -0.54 3.72
C SER A 228 10.63 -1.73 3.82
N ILE A 229 9.52 -1.48 4.53
CA ILE A 229 8.29 -2.28 4.45
C ILE A 229 7.14 -1.37 4.10
N VAL A 230 6.14 -1.90 3.39
CA VAL A 230 4.92 -1.20 3.02
C VAL A 230 3.80 -1.68 3.92
N ILE A 231 3.30 -0.79 4.76
CA ILE A 231 2.20 -1.07 5.68
C ILE A 231 0.92 -0.61 4.99
N LYS A 232 -0.01 -1.56 4.78
CA LYS A 232 -1.38 -1.30 4.31
C LYS A 232 -2.34 -1.58 5.45
N PRO A 233 -2.68 -0.57 6.29
CA PRO A 233 -3.37 -0.81 7.56
C PRO A 233 -4.70 -1.57 7.44
N THR A 234 -5.48 -1.29 6.40
CA THR A 234 -6.73 -2.03 6.10
C THR A 234 -6.55 -3.54 5.95
N LEU A 235 -5.36 -3.98 5.54
CA LEU A 235 -5.03 -5.41 5.37
C LEU A 235 -4.36 -6.01 6.61
N LEU A 236 -3.89 -5.19 7.54
CA LEU A 236 -3.12 -5.61 8.71
C LEU A 236 -3.95 -5.61 10.00
N GLY A 237 -4.75 -4.57 10.22
CA GLY A 237 -5.59 -4.44 11.42
C GLY A 237 -5.48 -3.09 12.10
N SER A 238 -5.63 -3.10 13.43
CA SER A 238 -5.70 -1.86 14.22
C SER A 238 -4.48 -0.94 14.06
N LEU A 239 -4.66 0.35 14.32
CA LEU A 239 -3.58 1.34 14.38
C LEU A 239 -2.43 0.92 15.30
N ASN A 240 -2.72 0.31 16.44
CA ASN A 240 -1.68 -0.18 17.36
C ASN A 240 -0.87 -1.33 16.80
N HIS A 241 -1.45 -2.16 15.92
CA HIS A 241 -0.71 -3.22 15.23
C HIS A 241 0.19 -2.66 14.11
N CYS A 242 -0.15 -1.49 13.57
CA CYS A 242 0.60 -0.84 12.49
C CYS A 242 1.76 0.05 12.97
N LYS A 243 1.90 0.27 14.29
CA LYS A 243 2.97 1.06 14.93
C LYS A 243 4.13 0.17 15.33
#